data_AF-A0A8I6YE41-F1
#
_entry.id   AF-A0A8I6YE41-F1
#
_cell.length_a   1.000
_cell.length_b   1.000
_cell.length_c   1.000
_cell.angle_alpha   90.00
_cell.angle_beta   90.00
_cell.angle_gamma   90.00
#
_symmetry.space_group_name_H-M   'P 1'
#
loop_
_entity.id
_entity.type
_entity.pdbx_description
1 polymer ?
#
loop_
_entity_poly.entity_id
_entity_poly.type
_entity_poly.pdbx_seq_one_letter_code
_entity_poly.pdbx_strand_id
1 'polypeptide(L)'
;MPSMDVSAISDLFVETIAKALARAIEGLNDSTITDPQRRDILQAVCLMLPAGDIVPRIATVRPDLQKLISFSNEIQGAREGIDNHSQKQAEVVNGAETESGLLEDILKATSKKMFALKKQYEEEEKVVEDLGAQLKAASSAMQATEEAITQLELEQSAKQSEAKKLREKLLEVNAKGVQELRVLEEKVSLLGNEIASIIDNLKNWRALPN
;
A
#
# COMPACT_ATOMS: atom_id res chain seq x y z
N MET A 1 -65.81 79.09 43.73
CA MET A 1 -65.10 77.81 43.47
C MET A 1 -63.67 78.16 43.17
N PRO A 2 -62.68 77.60 43.89
CA PRO A 2 -61.29 77.92 43.62
C PRO A 2 -60.94 77.40 42.22
N SER A 3 -60.46 78.28 41.35
CA SER A 3 -59.90 77.88 40.07
C SER A 3 -58.67 77.02 40.38
N MET A 4 -58.78 75.72 40.16
CA MET A 4 -57.67 74.81 40.26
C MET A 4 -56.61 75.27 39.26
N ASP A 5 -55.44 75.67 39.77
CA ASP A 5 -54.35 76.18 38.94
C ASP A 5 -53.78 75.02 38.12
N VAL A 6 -54.21 74.94 36.86
CA VAL A 6 -53.84 73.88 35.91
C VAL A 6 -52.32 73.81 35.73
N SER A 7 -51.59 74.90 35.98
CA SER A 7 -50.13 74.93 35.99
C SER A 7 -49.53 74.08 37.12
N ALA A 8 -50.06 74.18 38.34
CA ALA A 8 -49.56 73.43 39.50
C ALA A 8 -49.75 71.92 39.37
N ILE A 9 -50.83 71.47 38.73
CA ILE A 9 -51.10 70.05 38.44
C ILE A 9 -50.14 69.52 37.37
N SER A 10 -49.88 70.32 36.33
CA SER A 10 -48.92 69.98 35.27
C SER A 10 -47.49 69.88 35.81
N ASP A 11 -47.08 70.80 36.68
CA ASP A 11 -45.76 70.78 37.32
C ASP A 11 -45.59 69.56 38.24
N LEU A 12 -46.61 69.22 39.05
CA LEU A 12 -46.58 68.02 39.91
C LEU A 12 -46.48 66.72 39.09
N PHE A 13 -47.16 66.67 37.95
CA PHE A 13 -47.10 65.53 37.03
C PHE A 13 -45.71 65.37 36.40
N VAL A 14 -45.13 66.47 35.90
CA VAL A 14 -43.77 66.49 35.33
C VAL A 14 -42.73 66.11 36.40
N GLU A 15 -42.87 66.59 37.63
CA GLU A 15 -41.94 66.26 38.73
C GLU A 15 -42.04 64.78 39.15
N THR A 16 -43.25 64.22 39.16
CA THR A 16 -43.46 62.79 39.45
C THR A 16 -42.84 61.90 38.38
N ILE A 17 -43.00 62.26 37.11
CA ILE A 17 -42.36 61.57 35.98
C ILE A 17 -40.84 61.69 36.07
N ALA A 18 -40.31 62.87 36.38
CA ALA A 18 -38.88 63.08 36.52
C ALA A 18 -38.27 62.18 37.63
N LYS A 19 -38.96 62.03 38.77
CA LYS A 19 -38.54 61.13 39.85
C LYS A 19 -38.62 59.65 39.45
N ALA A 20 -39.68 59.25 38.75
CA ALA A 20 -39.85 57.88 38.27
C ALA A 20 -38.78 57.52 37.22
N LEU A 21 -38.50 58.44 36.29
CA LEU A 21 -37.46 58.29 35.27
C LEU A 21 -36.07 58.23 35.92
N ALA A 22 -35.76 59.15 36.84
CA ALA A 22 -34.48 59.18 37.55
C ALA A 22 -34.19 57.86 38.28
N ARG A 23 -35.19 57.26 38.94
CA ARG A 23 -35.06 55.93 39.56
C ARG A 23 -34.90 54.79 38.56
N ALA A 24 -35.61 54.84 37.44
CA ALA A 24 -35.54 53.80 36.42
C ALA A 24 -34.18 53.78 35.68
N ILE A 25 -33.58 54.95 35.47
CA ILE A 25 -32.25 55.08 34.85
C ILE A 25 -31.11 54.99 35.88
N GLU A 26 -31.41 55.01 37.18
CA GLU A 26 -30.40 54.96 38.24
C GLU A 26 -29.58 53.65 38.16
N GLY A 27 -28.27 53.80 37.96
CA GLY A 27 -27.35 52.67 37.79
C GLY A 27 -27.45 51.95 36.44
N LEU A 28 -28.20 52.49 35.48
CA LEU A 28 -28.21 51.99 34.11
C LEU A 28 -26.88 52.35 33.41
N ASN A 29 -26.24 51.36 32.82
CA ASN A 29 -25.00 51.50 32.04
C ASN A 29 -24.92 50.36 31.01
N ASP A 30 -23.85 50.33 30.21
CA ASP A 30 -23.64 49.36 29.13
C ASP A 30 -23.70 47.88 29.57
N SER A 31 -23.43 47.60 30.85
CA SER A 31 -23.47 46.25 31.41
C SER A 31 -24.85 45.88 31.99
N THR A 32 -25.59 46.87 32.51
CA THR A 32 -26.89 46.67 33.18
C THR A 32 -28.08 46.93 32.26
N ILE A 33 -27.87 47.56 31.10
CA ILE A 33 -28.94 47.86 30.13
C ILE A 33 -29.58 46.60 29.57
N THR A 34 -28.86 45.48 29.46
CA THR A 34 -29.38 44.21 28.96
C THR A 34 -30.08 43.36 30.02
N ASP A 35 -30.10 43.79 31.30
CA ASP A 35 -30.78 43.07 32.38
C ASP A 35 -32.31 43.08 32.15
N PRO A 36 -32.97 41.91 32.08
CA PRO A 36 -34.42 41.81 31.94
C PRO A 36 -35.19 42.61 32.99
N GLN A 37 -34.73 42.61 34.25
CA GLN A 37 -35.41 43.32 35.33
C GLN A 37 -35.34 44.84 35.15
N ARG A 38 -34.23 45.36 34.65
CA ARG A 38 -34.07 46.78 34.32
C ARG A 38 -34.93 47.17 33.13
N ARG A 39 -35.05 46.30 32.13
CA ARG A 39 -35.91 46.52 30.96
C ARG A 39 -37.38 46.57 31.33
N ASP A 40 -37.85 45.69 32.22
CA ASP A 40 -39.23 45.70 32.71
C ASP A 40 -39.56 47.01 33.45
N ILE A 41 -38.62 47.52 34.25
CA ILE A 41 -38.76 48.83 34.92
C ILE A 41 -38.85 49.98 33.90
N LEU A 42 -37.99 49.98 32.87
CA LEU A 42 -38.05 50.96 31.79
C LEU A 42 -39.38 50.86 31.00
N GLN A 43 -39.86 49.65 30.72
CA GLN A 43 -41.15 49.40 30.06
C GLN A 43 -42.31 49.97 30.88
N ALA A 44 -42.30 49.73 32.20
CA ALA A 44 -43.32 50.25 33.11
C ALA A 44 -43.33 51.78 33.14
N VAL A 45 -42.16 52.43 33.20
CA VAL A 45 -42.07 53.90 33.10
C VAL A 45 -42.52 54.40 31.72
N CYS A 46 -42.18 53.69 30.64
CA CYS A 46 -42.62 54.04 29.29
C CYS A 46 -44.14 54.09 29.15
N LEU A 47 -44.84 53.16 29.80
CA LEU A 47 -46.29 53.03 29.75
C LEU A 47 -47.01 54.11 30.57
N MET A 48 -46.35 54.64 31.62
CA MET A 48 -46.88 55.74 32.43
C MET A 48 -46.77 57.11 31.74
N LEU A 49 -45.96 57.24 30.69
CA LEU A 49 -45.78 58.49 29.95
C LEU A 49 -46.95 58.75 28.98
N PRO A 50 -47.43 60.01 28.86
CA PRO A 50 -48.50 60.35 27.93
C PRO A 50 -48.08 60.06 26.48
N ALA A 51 -49.06 59.72 25.63
CA ALA A 51 -48.82 59.48 24.21
C ALA A 51 -48.86 60.81 23.43
N GLY A 52 -47.86 61.06 22.58
CA GLY A 52 -47.78 62.28 21.76
C GLY A 52 -47.39 63.53 22.55
N ASP A 53 -47.48 64.70 21.90
CA ASP A 53 -46.98 65.98 22.42
C ASP A 53 -47.95 66.69 23.39
N ILE A 54 -48.78 65.93 24.12
CA ILE A 54 -49.79 66.46 25.04
C ILE A 54 -49.14 67.31 26.16
N VAL A 55 -47.93 66.94 26.58
CA VAL A 55 -47.11 67.72 27.52
C VAL A 55 -45.76 68.02 26.87
N PRO A 56 -45.58 69.22 26.26
CA PRO A 56 -44.39 69.55 25.47
C PRO A 56 -43.07 69.35 26.21
N ARG A 57 -43.05 69.56 27.54
CA ARG A 57 -41.84 69.45 28.39
C ARG A 57 -41.26 68.04 28.48
N ILE A 58 -42.06 67.00 28.18
CA ILE A 58 -41.66 65.59 28.30
C ILE A 58 -41.97 64.77 27.04
N ALA A 59 -42.35 65.43 25.95
CA ALA A 59 -42.76 64.82 24.68
C ALA A 59 -41.71 63.84 24.12
N THR A 60 -40.43 64.14 24.28
CA THR A 60 -39.32 63.31 23.77
C THR A 60 -38.98 62.12 24.67
N VAL A 61 -39.40 62.14 25.94
CA VAL A 61 -38.98 61.14 26.94
C VAL A 61 -39.48 59.74 26.58
N ARG A 62 -40.75 59.64 26.15
CA ARG A 62 -41.34 58.36 25.76
C ARG A 62 -40.67 57.72 24.54
N PRO A 63 -40.49 58.40 23.40
CA PRO A 63 -39.81 57.81 22.24
C PRO A 63 -38.33 57.49 22.52
N ASP A 64 -37.64 58.28 23.35
CA ASP A 64 -36.25 57.96 23.73
C ASP A 64 -36.17 56.71 24.62
N LEU A 65 -37.12 56.54 25.56
CA LEU A 65 -37.20 55.32 26.37
C LEU A 65 -37.53 54.08 25.52
N GLN A 66 -38.42 54.23 24.54
CA GLN A 66 -38.74 53.15 23.59
C GLN A 66 -37.51 52.74 22.77
N LYS A 67 -36.73 53.71 22.28
CA LYS A 67 -35.46 53.42 21.60
C LYS A 67 -34.48 52.69 22.52
N LEU A 68 -34.36 53.13 23.78
CA LEU A 68 -33.48 52.51 24.76
C LEU A 68 -33.86 51.04 25.04
N ILE A 69 -35.15 50.75 25.17
CA ILE A 69 -35.68 49.39 25.33
C ILE A 69 -35.41 48.55 24.07
N SER A 70 -35.62 49.11 22.88
CA SER A 70 -35.29 48.43 21.63
C SER A 70 -33.80 48.10 21.53
N PHE A 71 -32.91 49.05 21.84
CA PHE A 71 -31.47 48.81 21.87
C PHE A 71 -31.10 47.75 22.91
N SER A 72 -31.73 47.76 24.09
CA SER A 72 -31.53 46.73 25.11
C SER A 72 -31.87 45.31 24.59
N ASN A 73 -33.00 45.16 23.88
CA ASN A 73 -33.38 43.90 23.23
C ASN A 73 -32.37 43.47 22.16
N GLU A 74 -31.97 44.40 21.29
CA GLU A 74 -31.01 44.13 20.21
C GLU A 74 -29.63 43.72 20.76
N ILE A 75 -29.13 44.42 21.80
CA ILE A 75 -27.86 44.09 22.44
C ILE A 75 -27.92 42.73 23.12
N GLN A 76 -29.02 42.40 23.81
CA GLN A 76 -29.18 41.07 24.41
C GLN A 76 -29.17 39.97 23.33
N GLY A 77 -29.97 40.12 22.28
CA GLY A 77 -30.01 39.16 21.18
C GLY A 77 -28.66 39.01 20.47
N ALA A 78 -27.93 40.11 20.30
CA ALA A 78 -26.58 40.08 19.74
C ALA A 78 -25.59 39.34 20.66
N ARG A 79 -25.64 39.54 21.98
CA ARG A 79 -24.78 38.83 22.95
C ARG A 79 -25.07 37.33 22.97
N GLU A 80 -26.33 36.95 23.05
CA GLU A 80 -26.75 35.53 22.97
C GLU A 80 -26.31 34.90 21.63
N GLY A 81 -26.39 35.65 20.53
CA GLY A 81 -25.88 35.22 19.23
C GLY A 81 -24.37 34.99 19.22
N ILE A 82 -23.59 35.89 19.83
CA ILE A 82 -22.14 35.78 19.95
C ILE A 82 -21.74 34.57 20.80
N ASP A 83 -22.37 34.35 21.94
CA ASP A 83 -22.05 33.23 22.83
C ASP A 83 -22.34 31.88 22.14
N ASN A 84 -23.53 31.76 21.54
CA ASN A 84 -23.91 30.58 20.77
C ASN A 84 -22.99 30.33 19.57
N HIS A 85 -22.58 31.38 18.86
CA HIS A 85 -21.65 31.27 17.75
C HIS A 85 -20.27 30.84 18.21
N SER A 86 -19.77 31.43 19.30
CA SER A 86 -18.46 31.11 19.89
C SER A 86 -18.41 29.66 20.35
N GLN A 87 -19.47 29.15 20.96
CA GLN A 87 -19.56 27.75 21.35
C GLN A 87 -19.55 26.82 20.13
N LYS A 88 -20.39 27.08 19.13
CA LYS A 88 -20.43 26.27 17.90
C LYS A 88 -19.09 26.31 17.15
N GLN A 89 -18.44 27.47 17.12
CA GLN A 89 -17.13 27.62 16.50
C GLN A 89 -16.08 26.79 17.24
N ALA A 90 -16.06 26.81 18.57
CA ALA A 90 -15.15 25.99 19.36
C ALA A 90 -15.38 24.49 19.13
N GLU A 91 -16.63 24.03 19.04
CA GLU A 91 -16.96 22.64 18.73
C GLU A 91 -16.47 22.23 17.33
N VAL A 92 -16.67 23.07 16.31
CA VAL A 92 -16.18 22.82 14.95
C VAL A 92 -14.66 22.78 14.89
N VAL A 93 -13.97 23.73 15.55
CA VAL A 93 -12.51 23.77 15.59
C VAL A 93 -11.96 22.51 16.27
N ASN A 94 -12.48 22.14 17.43
CA ASN A 94 -12.07 20.93 18.14
C ASN A 94 -12.30 19.67 17.28
N GLY A 95 -13.46 19.58 16.62
CA GLY A 95 -13.77 18.47 15.70
C GLY A 95 -12.75 18.36 14.56
N ALA A 96 -12.44 19.48 13.92
CA ALA A 96 -11.47 19.55 12.83
C ALA A 96 -10.03 19.23 13.29
N GLU A 97 -9.63 19.69 14.48
CA GLU A 97 -8.32 19.34 15.06
C GLU A 97 -8.22 17.83 15.35
N THR A 98 -9.30 17.24 15.86
CA THR A 98 -9.34 15.80 16.13
C THR A 98 -9.24 14.99 14.84
N GLU A 99 -10.00 15.37 13.81
CA GLU A 99 -9.95 14.73 12.49
C GLU A 99 -8.58 14.89 11.82
N SER A 100 -7.99 16.09 11.90
CA SER A 100 -6.64 16.36 11.41
C SER A 100 -5.60 15.46 12.09
N GLY A 101 -5.68 15.29 13.41
CA GLY A 101 -4.77 14.40 14.15
C GLY A 101 -4.90 12.94 13.71
N LEU A 102 -6.12 12.45 13.52
CA LEU A 102 -6.37 11.09 13.01
C LEU A 102 -5.79 10.90 11.60
N LEU A 103 -5.97 11.89 10.71
CA LEU A 103 -5.41 11.84 9.36
C LEU A 103 -3.88 11.83 9.38
N GLU A 104 -3.25 12.60 10.26
CA GLU A 104 -1.80 12.63 10.42
C GLU A 104 -1.25 11.27 10.91
N ASP A 105 -1.92 10.64 11.88
CA ASP A 105 -1.56 9.30 12.36
C ASP A 105 -1.71 8.23 11.27
N ILE A 106 -2.80 8.28 10.50
CA ILE A 106 -3.02 7.39 9.35
C ILE A 106 -1.93 7.60 8.30
N LEU A 107 -1.59 8.85 7.98
CA LEU A 107 -0.57 9.19 6.98
C LEU A 107 0.81 8.68 7.42
N LYS A 108 1.16 8.83 8.70
CA LYS A 108 2.40 8.32 9.28
C LYS A 108 2.47 6.79 9.24
N ALA A 109 1.38 6.11 9.60
CA ALA A 109 1.30 4.65 9.54
C ALA A 109 1.40 4.14 8.10
N THR A 110 0.72 4.79 7.16
CA THR A 110 0.72 4.44 5.73
C THR A 110 2.10 4.65 5.12
N SER A 111 2.77 5.77 5.45
CA SER A 111 4.12 6.06 4.99
C SER A 111 5.13 5.01 5.46
N LYS A 112 5.04 4.58 6.73
CA LYS A 112 5.88 3.49 7.26
C LYS A 112 5.65 2.16 6.52
N LYS A 113 4.38 1.80 6.27
CA LYS A 113 4.02 0.59 5.52
C LYS A 113 4.56 0.66 4.08
N MET A 114 4.41 1.81 3.43
CA MET A 114 4.91 2.02 2.07
C MET A 114 6.44 1.87 1.99
N PHE A 115 7.17 2.42 2.96
CA PHE A 115 8.62 2.26 3.02
C PHE A 115 9.04 0.79 3.22
N ALA A 116 8.36 0.07 4.11
CA ALA A 116 8.64 -1.35 4.34
C ALA A 116 8.38 -2.20 3.08
N LEU A 117 7.26 -1.97 2.39
CA LEU A 117 6.94 -2.65 1.14
C LEU A 117 7.93 -2.35 0.02
N LYS A 118 8.37 -1.09 -0.09
CA LYS A 118 9.38 -0.70 -1.08
C LYS A 118 10.70 -1.43 -0.83
N LYS A 119 11.15 -1.50 0.43
CA LYS A 119 12.35 -2.24 0.79
C LYS A 119 12.22 -3.74 0.48
N GLN A 120 11.08 -4.34 0.80
CA GLN A 120 10.82 -5.74 0.48
C GLN A 120 10.85 -5.99 -1.04
N TYR A 121 10.26 -5.08 -1.82
CA TYR A 121 10.29 -5.16 -3.28
C TYR A 121 11.73 -5.13 -3.83
N GLU A 122 12.58 -4.23 -3.34
CA GLU A 122 14.00 -4.14 -3.75
C GLU A 122 14.79 -5.42 -3.39
N GLU A 123 14.48 -6.03 -2.23
CA GLU A 123 15.08 -7.31 -1.82
C GLU A 123 14.62 -8.47 -2.72
N GLU A 124 13.33 -8.54 -3.04
CA GLU A 124 12.76 -9.55 -3.93
C GLU A 124 13.25 -9.39 -5.38
N GLU A 125 13.37 -8.15 -5.88
CA GLU A 125 13.91 -7.84 -7.21
C GLU A 125 15.33 -8.39 -7.37
N LYS A 126 16.19 -8.16 -6.38
CA LYS A 126 17.56 -8.72 -6.38
C LYS A 126 17.57 -10.25 -6.40
N VAL A 127 16.68 -10.89 -5.65
CA VAL A 127 16.56 -12.36 -5.63
C VAL A 127 16.14 -12.87 -7.01
N VAL A 128 15.22 -12.19 -7.69
CA VAL A 128 14.78 -12.53 -9.04
C VAL A 128 15.93 -12.41 -10.04
N GLU A 129 16.74 -11.35 -9.95
CA GLU A 129 17.94 -11.19 -10.79
C GLU A 129 18.95 -12.32 -10.57
N ASP A 130 19.26 -12.65 -9.31
CA ASP A 130 20.18 -13.73 -8.95
C ASP A 130 19.69 -15.09 -9.45
N LEU A 131 18.40 -15.38 -9.30
CA LEU A 131 17.78 -16.61 -9.82
C LEU A 131 17.79 -16.65 -11.35
N GLY A 132 17.57 -15.50 -12.02
CA GLY A 132 17.67 -15.38 -13.46
C GLY A 132 19.08 -15.70 -13.98
N ALA A 133 20.12 -15.21 -13.29
CA ALA A 133 21.51 -15.52 -13.61
C ALA A 133 21.82 -17.02 -13.40
N GLN A 134 21.35 -17.60 -12.29
CA GLN A 134 21.51 -19.03 -12.01
C GLN A 134 20.81 -19.91 -13.06
N LEU A 135 19.59 -19.56 -13.47
CA LEU A 135 18.86 -20.29 -14.50
C LEU A 135 19.62 -20.27 -15.83
N LYS A 136 20.13 -19.11 -16.24
CA LYS A 136 20.92 -18.97 -17.48
C LYS A 136 22.21 -19.81 -17.42
N ALA A 137 22.89 -19.84 -16.29
CA ALA A 137 24.08 -20.66 -16.09
C ALA A 137 23.75 -22.16 -16.16
N ALA A 138 22.68 -22.59 -15.49
CA ALA A 138 22.22 -23.98 -15.51
C ALA A 138 21.82 -24.42 -16.92
N SER A 139 21.08 -23.60 -17.67
CA SER A 139 20.73 -23.90 -19.06
C SER A 139 21.94 -24.05 -19.97
N SER A 140 22.95 -23.18 -19.79
CA SER A 140 24.20 -23.27 -20.57
C SER A 140 24.98 -24.56 -20.26
N ALA A 141 25.03 -24.95 -18.98
CA ALA A 141 25.68 -26.19 -18.55
C ALA A 141 24.94 -27.44 -19.06
N MET A 142 23.61 -27.42 -19.09
CA MET A 142 22.81 -28.51 -19.66
C MET A 142 23.09 -28.67 -21.15
N GLN A 143 23.12 -27.57 -21.91
CA GLN A 143 23.42 -27.62 -23.34
C GLN A 143 24.83 -28.19 -23.60
N ALA A 144 25.84 -27.73 -22.86
CA ALA A 144 27.20 -28.27 -23.00
C ALA A 144 27.27 -29.77 -22.67
N THR A 145 26.45 -30.24 -21.73
CA THR A 145 26.36 -31.66 -21.38
C THR A 145 25.68 -32.47 -22.49
N GLU A 146 24.62 -31.95 -23.10
CA GLU A 146 23.94 -32.58 -24.23
C GLU A 146 24.86 -32.71 -25.46
N GLU A 147 25.64 -31.67 -25.75
CA GLU A 147 26.66 -31.68 -26.80
C GLU A 147 27.74 -32.75 -26.51
N ALA A 148 28.20 -32.86 -25.27
CA ALA A 148 29.16 -33.88 -24.86
C ALA A 148 28.60 -35.30 -24.97
N ILE A 149 27.33 -35.52 -24.59
CA ILE A 149 26.66 -36.82 -24.76
C ILE A 149 26.61 -37.20 -26.24
N THR A 150 26.16 -36.28 -27.10
CA THR A 150 26.07 -36.50 -28.54
C THR A 150 27.44 -36.89 -29.13
N GLN A 151 28.51 -36.22 -28.70
CA GLN A 151 29.86 -36.53 -29.14
C GLN A 151 30.31 -37.94 -28.69
N LEU A 152 30.01 -38.33 -27.46
CA LEU A 152 30.32 -39.67 -26.94
C LEU A 152 29.55 -40.77 -27.67
N GLU A 153 28.29 -40.54 -28.02
CA GLU A 153 27.48 -41.49 -28.80
C GLU A 153 28.08 -41.73 -30.20
N LEU A 154 28.54 -40.66 -30.87
CA LEU A 154 29.24 -40.76 -32.15
C LEU A 154 30.55 -41.55 -32.03
N GLU A 155 31.36 -41.25 -31.02
CA GLU A 155 32.61 -41.98 -30.75
C GLU A 155 32.37 -43.46 -30.44
N GLN A 156 31.32 -43.77 -29.66
CA GLN A 156 30.94 -45.14 -29.34
C GLN A 156 30.56 -45.91 -30.61
N SER A 157 29.74 -45.30 -31.47
CA SER A 157 29.34 -45.91 -32.75
C SER A 157 30.54 -46.17 -33.67
N ALA A 158 31.47 -45.22 -33.75
CA ALA A 158 32.70 -45.36 -34.52
C ALA A 158 33.57 -46.53 -34.00
N LYS A 159 33.81 -46.57 -32.67
CA LYS A 159 34.57 -47.66 -32.03
C LYS A 159 33.90 -49.02 -32.19
N GLN A 160 32.57 -49.08 -32.10
CA GLN A 160 31.82 -50.32 -32.30
C GLN A 160 31.96 -50.84 -33.74
N SER A 161 31.92 -49.94 -34.73
CA SER A 161 32.16 -50.27 -36.14
C SER A 161 33.58 -50.79 -36.38
N GLU A 162 34.58 -50.14 -35.79
CA GLU A 162 35.98 -50.58 -35.86
C GLU A 162 36.19 -51.96 -35.21
N ALA A 163 35.64 -52.18 -34.02
CA ALA A 163 35.69 -53.47 -33.32
C ALA A 163 35.06 -54.59 -34.16
N LYS A 164 33.95 -54.32 -34.85
CA LYS A 164 33.32 -55.28 -35.76
C LYS A 164 34.23 -55.65 -36.92
N LYS A 165 34.85 -54.67 -37.58
CA LYS A 165 35.81 -54.90 -38.68
C LYS A 165 37.01 -55.72 -38.23
N LEU A 166 37.57 -55.41 -37.05
CA LEU A 166 38.69 -56.17 -36.48
C LEU A 166 38.29 -57.62 -36.19
N ARG A 167 37.09 -57.84 -35.66
CA ARG A 167 36.56 -59.19 -35.40
C ARG A 167 36.40 -60.00 -36.69
N GLU A 168 35.86 -59.40 -37.74
CA GLU A 168 35.73 -60.02 -39.06
C GLU A 168 37.11 -60.40 -39.63
N LYS A 169 38.08 -59.49 -39.56
CA LYS A 169 39.46 -59.75 -39.99
C LYS A 169 40.13 -60.87 -39.19
N LEU A 170 39.92 -60.92 -37.87
CA LEU A 170 40.46 -61.99 -37.02
C LEU A 170 39.88 -63.35 -37.43
N LEU A 171 38.56 -63.43 -37.64
CA LEU A 171 37.91 -64.65 -38.10
C LEU A 171 38.46 -65.12 -39.45
N GLU A 172 38.68 -64.20 -40.38
CA GLU A 172 39.28 -64.50 -41.68
C GLU A 172 40.72 -65.05 -41.55
N VAL A 173 41.56 -64.38 -40.76
CA VAL A 173 42.95 -64.82 -40.52
C VAL A 173 42.97 -66.18 -39.83
N ASN A 174 42.10 -66.40 -38.85
CA ASN A 174 42.01 -67.68 -38.15
C ASN A 174 41.55 -68.80 -39.09
N ALA A 175 40.55 -68.55 -39.95
CA ALA A 175 40.10 -69.53 -40.93
C ALA A 175 41.21 -69.90 -41.93
N LYS A 176 41.99 -68.91 -42.39
CA LYS A 176 43.17 -69.14 -43.24
C LYS A 176 44.23 -69.98 -42.52
N GLY A 177 44.57 -69.63 -41.28
CA GLY A 177 45.53 -70.39 -40.47
C GLY A 177 45.11 -71.84 -40.24
N VAL A 178 43.83 -72.09 -39.93
CA VAL A 178 43.28 -73.46 -39.80
C VAL A 178 43.39 -74.23 -41.11
N GLN A 179 43.10 -73.59 -42.24
CA GLN A 179 43.21 -74.22 -43.55
C GLN A 179 44.66 -74.55 -43.93
N GLU A 180 45.59 -73.63 -43.70
CA GLU A 180 47.03 -73.84 -43.92
C GLU A 180 47.58 -74.97 -43.04
N LEU A 181 47.17 -75.01 -41.78
CA LEU A 181 47.53 -76.08 -40.85
C LEU A 181 47.04 -77.45 -41.34
N ARG A 182 45.79 -77.55 -41.81
CA ARG A 182 45.24 -78.79 -42.38
C ARG A 182 46.06 -79.26 -43.58
N VAL A 183 46.43 -78.36 -44.50
CA VAL A 183 47.26 -78.70 -45.67
C VAL A 183 48.63 -79.22 -45.24
N LEU A 184 49.23 -78.62 -44.19
CA LEU A 184 50.50 -79.11 -43.65
C LEU A 184 50.35 -80.49 -42.99
N GLU A 185 49.30 -80.73 -42.21
CA GLU A 185 49.01 -82.05 -41.61
C GLU A 185 48.84 -83.14 -42.67
N GLU A 186 48.09 -82.86 -43.74
CA GLU A 186 47.92 -83.76 -44.88
C GLU A 186 49.27 -84.08 -45.55
N LYS A 187 50.11 -83.05 -45.78
CA LYS A 187 51.44 -83.21 -46.36
C LYS A 187 52.36 -84.05 -45.46
N VAL A 188 52.33 -83.81 -44.14
CA VAL A 188 53.10 -84.59 -43.16
C VAL A 188 52.67 -86.06 -43.19
N SER A 189 51.36 -86.34 -43.22
CA SER A 189 50.82 -87.70 -43.31
C SER A 189 51.27 -88.41 -44.60
N LEU A 190 51.19 -87.72 -45.74
CA LEU A 190 51.61 -88.26 -47.04
C LEU A 190 53.11 -88.60 -47.07
N LEU A 191 53.96 -87.68 -46.62
CA LEU A 191 55.40 -87.93 -46.49
C LEU A 191 55.69 -89.07 -45.51
N GLY A 192 54.95 -89.16 -44.40
CA GLY A 192 55.05 -90.27 -43.45
C GLY A 192 54.76 -91.63 -44.09
N ASN A 193 53.71 -91.71 -44.91
CA ASN A 193 53.37 -92.92 -45.66
C ASN A 193 54.43 -93.28 -46.72
N GLU A 194 54.97 -92.29 -47.43
CA GLU A 194 56.07 -92.49 -48.39
C GLU A 194 57.33 -93.05 -47.70
N ILE A 195 57.72 -92.46 -46.57
CA ILE A 195 58.86 -92.93 -45.77
C ILE A 195 58.62 -94.37 -45.29
N ALA A 196 57.42 -94.69 -44.79
CA ALA A 196 57.10 -96.06 -44.37
C ALA A 196 57.21 -97.06 -45.53
N SER A 197 56.69 -96.72 -46.71
CA SER A 197 56.81 -97.53 -47.93
C SER A 197 58.27 -97.74 -48.34
N ILE A 198 59.10 -96.69 -48.32
CA ILE A 198 60.54 -96.78 -48.59
C ILE A 198 61.21 -97.74 -47.60
N ILE A 199 60.92 -97.60 -46.29
CA ILE A 199 61.47 -98.46 -45.25
C ILE A 199 61.08 -99.93 -45.48
N ASP A 200 59.81 -100.20 -45.80
CA ASP A 200 59.35 -101.57 -46.05
C ASP A 200 59.98 -102.18 -47.31
N ASN A 201 60.11 -101.41 -48.39
CA ASN A 201 60.85 -101.84 -49.58
C ASN A 201 62.31 -102.16 -49.25
N LEU A 202 62.97 -101.30 -48.46
CA LEU A 202 64.35 -101.52 -48.00
C LEU A 202 64.50 -102.67 -47.01
N LYS A 203 63.43 -103.14 -46.35
CA LYS A 203 63.46 -104.37 -45.53
C LYS A 203 63.28 -105.62 -46.39
N ASN A 204 62.41 -105.54 -47.40
CA ASN A 204 62.02 -106.66 -48.24
C ASN A 204 62.92 -106.86 -49.48
N TRP A 205 63.96 -106.04 -49.66
CA TRP A 205 64.85 -106.06 -50.83
C TRP A 205 65.58 -107.39 -51.11
N ARG A 206 65.71 -108.29 -50.12
CA ARG A 206 66.28 -109.65 -50.33
C ARG A 206 65.24 -110.70 -50.73
N ALA A 207 63.96 -110.35 -50.77
CA ALA A 207 62.86 -111.27 -51.12
C ALA A 207 62.38 -111.14 -52.58
N LEU A 208 63.03 -110.30 -53.40
CA LEU A 208 62.74 -110.19 -54.82
C LEU A 208 63.56 -111.23 -55.61
N PRO A 209 62.94 -112.09 -56.45
CA PRO A 209 63.67 -113.08 -57.24
C PRO A 209 64.45 -112.40 -58.39
N ASN A 210 65.59 -112.99 -58.77
CA ASN A 210 66.32 -112.64 -60.00
C ASN A 210 65.48 -112.91 -61.26
#